data_AF-A0A5P9CHL9-F1
#
_entry.id   AF-A0A5P9CHL9-F1
#
_cell.length_a   1.000
_cell.length_b   1.000
_cell.length_c   1.000
_cell.angle_alpha   90.00
_cell.angle_beta   90.00
_cell.angle_gamma   90.00
#
_symmetry.space_group_name_H-M   'P 1'
#
loop_
_entity.id
_entity.type
_entity.pdbx_description
1 polymer ?
#
loop_
_entity_poly.entity_id
_entity_poly.type
_entity_poly.pdbx_seq_one_letter_code
_entity_poly.pdbx_strand_id
1 'polypeptide(L)'
;MQGAVFTAFSDMIIEKMGMEMLDDLIDSTEPESGGVYTAGGNYADSELINMVGVLAEKTNLPAGELVRAFGHYLFKKLYDSCPADISQITDLKTFLLAIDSVIHKEVKRLYPQAYLPTFAYEEQDDGSLVIYYNSDRALCELAEGLIVGASEHFNQPIHLAHPECLHRDDQHCKIIVSFD
;
A
#
# COMPACT_ATOMS: atom_id res chain seq x y z
N MET A 1 8.84 -6.81 6.28
CA MET A 1 8.30 -6.09 5.12
C MET A 1 9.39 -5.93 4.05
N GLN A 2 9.00 -6.01 2.78
CA GLN A 2 9.95 -5.94 1.67
C GLN A 2 10.64 -4.57 1.60
N GLY A 3 11.95 -4.57 1.39
CA GLY A 3 12.79 -3.36 1.36
C GLY A 3 12.40 -2.35 0.28
N ALA A 4 11.81 -2.79 -0.82
CA ALA A 4 11.26 -1.91 -1.86
C ALA A 4 10.20 -0.93 -1.30
N VAL A 5 9.44 -1.35 -0.28
CA VAL A 5 8.47 -0.48 0.40
C VAL A 5 9.20 0.60 1.20
N PHE A 6 10.28 0.25 1.90
CA PHE A 6 11.07 1.23 2.66
C PHE A 6 11.77 2.24 1.75
N THR A 7 12.39 1.78 0.66
CA THR A 7 13.02 2.69 -0.31
C THR A 7 11.99 3.64 -0.92
N ALA A 8 10.78 3.15 -1.22
CA ALA A 8 9.70 4.00 -1.71
C ALA A 8 9.22 5.01 -0.66
N PHE A 9 9.14 4.61 0.61
CA PHE A 9 8.77 5.51 1.70
C PHE A 9 9.82 6.62 1.87
N SER A 10 11.12 6.27 1.93
CA SER A 10 12.21 7.23 1.98
C SER A 10 12.18 8.21 0.81
N ASP A 11 11.98 7.72 -0.42
CA ASP A 11 11.86 8.58 -1.60
C ASP A 11 10.69 9.57 -1.47
N MET A 12 9.53 9.11 -0.98
CA MET A 12 8.36 9.97 -0.76
C MET A 12 8.66 11.08 0.26
N ILE A 13 9.27 10.72 1.40
CA ILE A 13 9.60 11.68 2.44
C ILE A 13 10.59 12.72 1.93
N ILE A 14 11.65 12.29 1.22
CA ILE A 14 12.62 13.21 0.63
C ILE A 14 11.95 14.14 -0.38
N GLU A 15 11.11 13.61 -1.27
CA GLU A 15 10.44 14.39 -2.31
C GLU A 15 9.47 15.44 -1.73
N LYS A 16 8.70 15.08 -0.69
CA LYS A 16 7.64 15.93 -0.14
C LYS A 16 8.10 16.83 1.00
N MET A 17 9.10 16.39 1.78
CA MET A 17 9.46 16.99 3.07
C MET A 17 10.97 17.21 3.24
N GLY A 18 11.79 16.73 2.30
CA GLY A 18 13.25 16.90 2.30
C GLY A 18 14.00 15.82 3.08
N MET A 19 15.31 15.78 2.87
CA MET A 19 16.22 14.81 3.51
C MET A 19 16.23 14.98 5.04
N GLU A 20 16.18 16.21 5.53
CA GLU A 20 16.16 16.50 6.98
C GLU A 20 15.02 15.79 7.70
N MET A 21 13.82 15.71 7.08
CA MET A 21 12.70 14.96 7.66
C MET A 21 12.99 13.46 7.71
N LEU A 22 13.62 12.89 6.67
CA LEU A 22 13.97 11.47 6.67
C LEU A 22 15.02 11.16 7.75
N ASP A 23 16.06 11.98 7.87
CA ASP A 23 17.10 11.85 8.89
C ASP A 23 16.48 11.92 10.29
N ASP A 24 15.61 12.92 10.53
CA ASP A 24 14.85 13.07 11.77
C ASP A 24 14.04 11.82 12.13
N LEU A 25 13.37 11.18 11.15
CA LEU A 25 12.59 9.98 11.38
C LEU A 25 13.48 8.79 11.75
N ILE A 26 14.62 8.62 11.07
CA ILE A 26 15.57 7.55 11.34
C ILE A 26 16.16 7.73 12.75
N ASP A 27 16.62 8.95 13.07
CA ASP A 27 17.20 9.27 14.38
C ASP A 27 16.18 9.11 15.52
N SER A 28 14.91 9.46 15.27
CA SER A 28 13.85 9.35 16.30
C SER A 28 13.39 7.91 16.53
N THR A 29 13.57 7.01 15.56
CA THR A 29 13.03 5.64 15.62
C THR A 29 14.09 4.57 15.79
N GLU A 30 15.37 4.89 15.58
CA GLU A 30 16.53 4.00 15.71
C GLU A 30 16.26 2.59 15.15
N PRO A 31 15.83 2.46 13.88
CA PRO A 31 15.46 1.17 13.31
C PRO A 31 16.65 0.20 13.32
N GLU A 32 16.42 -1.10 13.51
CA GLU A 32 17.48 -2.11 13.55
C GLU A 32 18.34 -2.15 12.27
N SER A 33 17.76 -1.75 11.14
CA SER A 33 18.47 -1.59 9.85
C SER A 33 19.42 -0.39 9.79
N GLY A 34 19.36 0.52 10.77
CA GLY A 34 20.05 1.82 10.75
C GLY A 34 19.54 2.77 9.67
N GLY A 35 18.32 2.56 9.14
CA GLY A 35 17.76 3.36 8.05
C GLY A 35 18.34 3.02 6.67
N VAL A 36 19.14 1.96 6.57
CA VAL A 36 19.79 1.54 5.32
C VAL A 36 19.01 0.39 4.68
N TYR A 37 18.16 0.74 3.72
CA TYR A 37 17.30 -0.22 3.04
C TYR A 37 17.78 -0.53 1.62
N THR A 38 17.62 -1.79 1.22
CA THR A 38 17.81 -2.24 -0.16
C THR A 38 16.51 -2.85 -0.68
N ALA A 39 16.18 -2.65 -1.95
CA ALA A 39 14.88 -3.10 -2.51
C ALA A 39 14.64 -4.62 -2.36
N GLY A 40 15.70 -5.42 -2.43
CA GLY A 40 15.64 -6.88 -2.27
C GLY A 40 15.68 -7.38 -0.82
N GLY A 41 15.93 -6.51 0.15
CA GLY A 41 15.99 -6.86 1.57
C GLY A 41 14.60 -7.12 2.18
N ASN A 42 14.59 -7.65 3.40
CA ASN A 42 13.37 -7.83 4.21
C ASN A 42 13.68 -7.35 5.64
N TYR A 43 12.86 -6.45 6.15
CA TYR A 43 13.09 -5.69 7.39
C TYR A 43 11.91 -5.83 8.34
N ALA A 44 12.03 -5.44 9.60
CA ALA A 44 10.92 -5.60 10.54
C ALA A 44 9.78 -4.63 10.19
N ASP A 45 8.53 -5.10 10.25
CA ASP A 45 7.36 -4.27 9.93
C ASP A 45 7.26 -3.05 10.88
N SER A 46 7.72 -3.23 12.12
CA SER A 46 7.80 -2.19 13.14
C SER A 46 8.66 -0.99 12.74
N GLU A 47 9.69 -1.17 11.92
CA GLU A 47 10.55 -0.05 11.50
C GLU A 47 9.72 0.99 10.72
N LEU A 48 8.90 0.55 9.75
CA LEU A 48 8.04 1.46 8.99
C LEU A 48 6.90 2.02 9.85
N ILE A 49 6.28 1.17 10.68
CA ILE A 49 5.17 1.58 11.55
C ILE A 49 5.62 2.67 12.52
N ASN A 50 6.80 2.52 13.12
CA ASN A 50 7.38 3.52 14.03
C ASN A 50 7.67 4.84 13.31
N MET A 51 8.26 4.79 12.11
CA MET A 51 8.52 5.99 11.31
C MET A 51 7.22 6.73 10.94
N VAL A 52 6.17 6.00 10.56
CA VAL A 52 4.85 6.60 10.31
C VAL A 52 4.25 7.20 11.59
N GLY A 53 4.43 6.56 12.75
CA GLY A 53 3.99 7.09 14.04
C GLY A 53 4.65 8.44 14.38
N VAL A 54 5.98 8.52 14.28
CA VAL A 54 6.71 9.78 14.50
C VAL A 54 6.33 10.84 13.46
N LEU A 55 6.15 10.43 12.20
CA LEU A 55 5.72 11.34 11.15
C LEU A 55 4.33 11.94 11.43
N ALA A 56 3.40 11.14 11.93
CA ALA A 56 2.07 11.59 12.35
C ALA A 56 2.16 12.66 13.43
N GLU A 57 3.01 12.46 14.44
CA GLU A 57 3.25 13.46 15.50
C GLU A 57 3.84 14.76 14.93
N LYS A 58 4.87 14.65 14.08
CA LYS A 58 5.56 15.82 13.49
C LYS A 58 4.66 16.62 12.54
N THR A 59 3.77 15.95 11.81
CA THR A 59 2.89 16.58 10.81
C THR A 59 1.52 16.97 11.37
N ASN A 60 1.17 16.48 12.57
CA ASN A 60 -0.17 16.58 13.14
C ASN A 60 -1.26 16.05 12.19
N LEU A 61 -0.93 15.00 11.43
CA LEU A 61 -1.84 14.29 10.54
C LEU A 61 -2.14 12.90 11.11
N PRO A 62 -3.35 12.35 10.92
CA PRO A 62 -3.64 10.98 11.31
C PRO A 62 -2.72 10.00 10.57
N ALA A 63 -2.17 9.01 11.29
CA ALA A 63 -1.29 8.00 10.72
C ALA A 63 -1.94 7.30 9.50
N GLY A 64 -3.25 7.03 9.56
CA GLY A 64 -3.96 6.41 8.46
C GLY A 64 -4.04 7.24 7.18
N GLU A 65 -4.09 8.57 7.31
CA GLU A 65 -4.01 9.46 6.14
C GLU A 65 -2.60 9.44 5.52
N LEU A 66 -1.55 9.38 6.35
CA LEU A 66 -0.18 9.24 5.88
C LEU A 66 0.06 7.90 5.20
N VAL A 67 -0.48 6.80 5.75
CA VAL A 67 -0.41 5.47 5.15
C VAL A 67 -1.16 5.43 3.82
N ARG A 68 -2.35 6.05 3.74
CA ARG A 68 -3.10 6.18 2.47
C ARG A 68 -2.33 6.98 1.43
N ALA A 69 -1.75 8.13 1.82
CA ALA A 69 -0.92 8.94 0.94
C ALA A 69 0.31 8.18 0.46
N PHE A 70 0.94 7.39 1.34
CA PHE A 70 2.05 6.52 0.97
C PHE A 70 1.62 5.43 -0.01
N GLY A 71 0.45 4.82 0.17
CA GLY A 71 -0.09 3.82 -0.77
C GLY A 71 -0.29 4.39 -2.17
N HIS A 72 -0.80 5.62 -2.25
CA HIS A 72 -0.95 6.35 -3.51
C HIS A 72 0.39 6.57 -4.21
N TYR A 73 1.39 7.06 -3.49
CA TYR A 73 2.74 7.23 -4.01
C TYR A 73 3.40 5.90 -4.44
N LEU A 74 3.23 4.87 -3.63
CA LEU A 74 3.83 3.55 -3.80
C LEU A 74 3.31 2.84 -5.06
N PHE A 75 2.06 3.06 -5.44
CA PHE A 75 1.42 2.39 -6.58
C PHE A 75 2.29 2.45 -7.83
N LYS A 76 2.75 3.64 -8.22
CA LYS A 76 3.52 3.84 -9.45
C LYS A 76 4.81 3.01 -9.46
N LYS A 77 5.56 3.02 -8.35
CA LYS A 77 6.80 2.25 -8.22
C LYS A 77 6.57 0.74 -8.34
N LEU A 78 5.47 0.24 -7.77
CA LEU A 78 5.10 -1.17 -7.88
C LEU A 78 4.62 -1.54 -9.28
N TYR A 79 3.79 -0.69 -9.88
CA TYR A 79 3.26 -0.89 -11.23
C TYR A 79 4.37 -0.92 -12.28
N ASP A 80 5.34 0.00 -12.19
CA ASP A 80 6.50 0.05 -13.08
C ASP A 80 7.40 -1.20 -12.98
N SER A 81 7.29 -1.93 -11.87
CA SER A 81 8.04 -3.17 -11.61
C SER A 81 7.23 -4.44 -11.95
N CYS A 82 5.98 -4.32 -12.39
CA CYS A 82 5.11 -5.46 -12.69
C CYS A 82 5.56 -6.19 -13.97
N PRO A 83 5.24 -7.50 -14.11
CA PRO A 83 5.47 -8.24 -15.34
C PRO A 83 4.79 -7.59 -16.55
N ALA A 84 5.37 -7.78 -17.74
CA ALA A 84 4.85 -7.20 -19.00
C ALA A 84 3.40 -7.62 -19.32
N ASP A 85 2.94 -8.77 -18.83
CA ASP A 85 1.56 -9.21 -19.05
C ASP A 85 0.56 -8.36 -18.25
N ILE A 86 0.96 -7.84 -17.08
CA ILE A 86 0.12 -6.92 -16.27
C ILE A 86 0.00 -5.57 -16.98
N SER A 87 1.03 -5.13 -17.70
CA SER A 87 0.99 -3.86 -18.45
C SER A 87 0.08 -3.92 -19.68
N GLN A 88 -0.44 -5.10 -20.05
CA GLN A 88 -1.46 -5.26 -21.10
C GLN A 88 -2.88 -5.07 -20.57
N ILE A 89 -3.10 -5.03 -19.25
CA ILE A 89 -4.41 -4.73 -18.68
C ILE A 89 -4.72 -3.26 -18.96
N THR A 90 -5.93 -2.97 -19.43
CA THR A 90 -6.33 -1.62 -19.87
C THR A 90 -7.46 -1.01 -19.03
N ASP A 91 -8.07 -1.77 -18.12
CA ASP A 91 -9.14 -1.30 -17.25
C ASP A 91 -8.85 -1.57 -15.77
N LEU A 92 -9.35 -0.69 -14.91
CA LEU A 92 -9.07 -0.72 -13.47
C LEU A 92 -9.64 -1.98 -12.80
N LYS A 93 -10.88 -2.35 -13.12
CA LYS A 93 -11.55 -3.49 -12.46
C LYS A 93 -10.79 -4.79 -12.72
N THR A 94 -10.41 -5.06 -13.96
CA THR A 94 -9.60 -6.23 -14.32
C THR A 94 -8.25 -6.21 -13.62
N PHE A 95 -7.60 -5.04 -13.52
CA PHE A 95 -6.35 -4.90 -12.77
C PHE A 95 -6.54 -5.26 -11.29
N LEU A 96 -7.58 -4.73 -10.63
CA LEU A 96 -7.87 -5.01 -9.22
C LEU A 96 -8.10 -6.50 -8.95
N LEU A 97 -8.82 -7.19 -9.84
CA LEU A 97 -9.07 -8.65 -9.76
C LEU A 97 -7.78 -9.49 -9.99
N ALA A 98 -6.80 -8.93 -10.70
CA ALA A 98 -5.51 -9.59 -10.96
C ALA A 98 -4.52 -9.51 -9.79
N ILE A 99 -4.76 -8.64 -8.79
CA ILE A 99 -3.79 -8.37 -7.71
C ILE A 99 -3.47 -9.64 -6.92
N ASP A 100 -4.47 -10.27 -6.28
CA ASP A 100 -4.22 -11.46 -5.46
C ASP A 100 -3.98 -12.71 -6.33
N SER A 101 -4.72 -12.82 -7.43
CA SER A 101 -4.73 -14.00 -8.27
C SER A 101 -3.48 -14.18 -9.13
N VAL A 102 -2.79 -13.08 -9.48
CA VAL A 102 -1.59 -13.05 -10.34
C VAL A 102 -0.44 -12.27 -9.69
N ILE A 103 -0.61 -10.98 -9.39
CA ILE A 103 0.50 -10.08 -8.99
C ILE A 103 1.16 -10.57 -7.69
N HIS A 104 0.37 -10.84 -6.65
CA HIS A 104 0.89 -11.34 -5.37
C HIS A 104 1.54 -12.72 -5.51
N LYS A 105 1.05 -13.58 -6.41
CA LYS A 105 1.69 -14.88 -6.68
C LYS A 105 3.05 -14.70 -7.35
N GLU A 106 3.17 -13.77 -8.29
CA GLU A 106 4.46 -13.45 -8.92
C GLU A 106 5.44 -12.81 -7.94
N VAL A 107 4.98 -11.90 -7.08
CA VAL A 107 5.80 -11.35 -6.00
C VAL A 107 6.28 -12.46 -5.07
N LYS A 108 5.40 -13.39 -4.66
CA LYS A 108 5.75 -14.53 -3.80
C LYS A 108 6.72 -15.49 -4.50
N ARG A 109 6.62 -15.67 -5.81
CA ARG A 109 7.54 -16.48 -6.62
C ARG A 109 8.95 -15.90 -6.62
N LEU A 110 9.09 -14.57 -6.76
CA LEU A 110 10.37 -13.87 -6.74
C LEU A 110 10.94 -13.72 -5.32
N TYR A 111 10.06 -13.49 -4.35
CA TYR A 111 10.39 -13.28 -2.94
C TYR A 111 9.60 -14.27 -2.07
N PRO A 112 10.09 -15.52 -1.90
CA PRO A 112 9.38 -16.55 -1.14
C PRO A 112 9.05 -16.15 0.31
N GLN A 113 9.86 -15.26 0.90
CA GLN A 113 9.67 -14.76 2.27
C GLN A 113 8.72 -13.55 2.36
N ALA A 114 8.21 -13.03 1.23
CA ALA A 114 7.27 -11.93 1.25
C ALA A 114 5.97 -12.34 1.96
N TYR A 115 5.57 -11.54 2.94
CA TYR A 115 4.25 -11.63 3.56
C TYR A 115 3.35 -10.60 2.87
N LEU A 116 2.24 -11.08 2.30
CA LEU A 116 1.32 -10.34 1.46
C LEU A 116 -0.10 -10.45 2.06
N PRO A 117 -0.94 -9.43 1.92
CA PRO A 117 -2.34 -9.55 2.28
C PRO A 117 -3.06 -10.49 1.31
N THR A 118 -4.20 -11.01 1.73
CA THR A 118 -5.11 -11.76 0.86
C THR A 118 -6.31 -10.90 0.48
N PHE A 119 -6.78 -11.04 -0.75
CA PHE A 119 -8.03 -10.43 -1.20
C PHE A 119 -9.07 -11.47 -1.61
N ALA A 120 -10.32 -11.24 -1.21
CA ALA A 120 -11.48 -11.87 -1.84
C ALA A 120 -12.35 -10.78 -2.47
N TYR A 121 -13.04 -11.13 -3.55
CA TYR A 121 -13.77 -10.17 -4.37
C TYR A 121 -15.23 -10.59 -4.50
N GLU A 122 -16.11 -9.59 -4.50
CA GLU A 122 -17.54 -9.75 -4.77
C GLU A 122 -18.01 -8.59 -5.65
N GLU A 123 -18.49 -8.91 -6.85
CA GLU A 123 -19.11 -7.92 -7.74
C GLU A 123 -20.57 -7.71 -7.35
N GLN A 124 -20.99 -6.46 -7.27
CA GLN A 124 -22.37 -6.08 -6.97
C GLN A 124 -23.18 -5.87 -8.26
N ASP A 125 -24.50 -5.93 -8.15
CA ASP A 125 -25.43 -5.72 -9.28
C ASP A 125 -25.30 -4.33 -9.93
N ASP A 126 -24.86 -3.32 -9.17
CA ASP A 126 -24.62 -1.96 -9.65
C ASP A 126 -23.25 -1.79 -10.35
N GLY A 127 -22.47 -2.86 -10.46
CA GLY A 127 -21.15 -2.87 -11.08
C GLY A 127 -20.00 -2.47 -10.15
N SER A 128 -20.26 -2.13 -8.89
CA SER A 128 -19.22 -1.90 -7.89
C SER A 128 -18.48 -3.20 -7.53
N LEU A 129 -17.25 -3.05 -7.05
CA LEU A 129 -16.39 -4.15 -6.63
C LEU A 129 -16.15 -4.06 -5.12
N VAL A 130 -16.57 -5.09 -4.39
CA VAL A 130 -16.20 -5.27 -2.99
C VAL A 130 -14.90 -6.06 -2.92
N ILE A 131 -13.95 -5.55 -2.14
CA ILE A 131 -12.66 -6.13 -1.84
C ILE A 131 -12.62 -6.40 -0.34
N TYR A 132 -12.63 -7.68 0.03
CA TYR A 132 -12.39 -8.13 1.39
C TYR A 132 -10.88 -8.25 1.60
N TYR A 133 -10.31 -7.31 2.36
CA TYR A 133 -8.89 -7.28 2.72
C TYR A 133 -8.67 -7.99 4.05
N ASN A 134 -7.68 -8.88 4.08
CA ASN A 134 -7.23 -9.53 5.31
C ASN A 134 -5.71 -9.57 5.42
N SER A 135 -5.19 -9.14 6.57
CA SER A 135 -3.77 -9.16 6.91
C SER A 135 -3.56 -8.85 8.39
N ASP A 136 -2.61 -9.55 9.02
CA ASP A 136 -2.20 -9.27 10.40
C ASP A 136 -1.56 -7.88 10.55
N ARG A 137 -1.13 -7.26 9.44
CA ARG A 137 -0.55 -5.91 9.43
C ARG A 137 -1.58 -4.79 9.47
N ALA A 138 -2.86 -5.07 9.22
CA ALA A 138 -3.93 -4.08 9.15
C ALA A 138 -3.61 -2.86 8.24
N LEU A 139 -2.90 -3.04 7.13
CA LEU A 139 -2.54 -1.98 6.18
C LEU A 139 -3.65 -1.72 5.14
N CYS A 140 -4.91 -1.75 5.55
CA CYS A 140 -6.05 -1.51 4.66
C CYS A 140 -6.07 -0.10 4.08
N GLU A 141 -5.58 0.90 4.81
CA GLU A 141 -5.47 2.28 4.30
C GLU A 141 -4.37 2.39 3.23
N LEU A 142 -3.32 1.57 3.30
CA LEU A 142 -2.32 1.46 2.23
C LEU A 142 -2.98 0.89 0.97
N ALA A 143 -3.83 -0.13 1.14
CA ALA A 143 -4.59 -0.71 0.03
C ALA A 143 -5.53 0.32 -0.63
N GLU A 144 -6.21 1.16 0.15
CA GLU A 144 -7.00 2.27 -0.40
C GLU A 144 -6.13 3.23 -1.22
N GLY A 145 -4.97 3.64 -0.69
CA GLY A 145 -4.03 4.49 -1.42
C GLY A 145 -3.58 3.88 -2.75
N LEU A 146 -3.26 2.58 -2.74
CA LEU A 146 -2.89 1.84 -3.95
C LEU A 146 -4.04 1.78 -4.97
N ILE A 147 -5.29 1.59 -4.52
CA ILE A 147 -6.47 1.58 -5.38
C ILE A 147 -6.70 2.96 -6.02
N VAL A 148 -6.53 4.04 -5.25
CA VAL A 148 -6.57 5.42 -5.78
C VAL A 148 -5.48 5.62 -6.84
N GLY A 149 -4.24 5.22 -6.55
CA GLY A 149 -3.13 5.32 -7.51
C GLY A 149 -3.41 4.54 -8.81
N ALA A 150 -4.00 3.35 -8.69
CA ALA A 150 -4.45 2.57 -9.84
C ALA A 150 -5.52 3.32 -10.64
N SER A 151 -6.52 3.88 -9.98
CA SER A 151 -7.61 4.61 -10.64
C SER A 151 -7.12 5.78 -11.51
N GLU A 152 -6.12 6.52 -11.01
CA GLU A 152 -5.49 7.62 -11.75
C GLU A 152 -4.69 7.11 -12.95
N HIS A 153 -3.94 6.02 -12.79
CA HIS A 153 -3.18 5.40 -13.88
C HIS A 153 -4.09 4.91 -15.02
N PHE A 154 -5.21 4.28 -14.68
CA PHE A 154 -6.20 3.82 -15.67
C PHE A 154 -7.16 4.93 -16.15
N ASN A 155 -7.02 6.16 -15.66
CA ASN A 155 -7.92 7.29 -15.93
C ASN A 155 -9.41 6.94 -15.70
N GLN A 156 -9.69 6.16 -14.66
CA GLN A 156 -11.03 5.69 -14.33
C GLN A 156 -11.41 6.20 -12.93
N PRO A 157 -12.27 7.23 -12.83
CA PRO A 157 -12.69 7.76 -11.54
C PRO A 157 -13.43 6.71 -10.71
N ILE A 158 -13.23 6.77 -9.39
CA ILE A 158 -13.85 5.86 -8.45
C ILE A 158 -14.34 6.59 -7.20
N HIS A 159 -15.34 5.99 -6.56
CA HIS A 159 -15.70 6.28 -5.18
C HIS A 159 -15.31 5.10 -4.28
N LEU A 160 -14.61 5.39 -3.19
CA LEU A 160 -14.22 4.40 -2.18
C LEU A 160 -15.08 4.54 -0.92
N ALA A 161 -15.62 3.41 -0.46
CA ALA A 161 -16.19 3.29 0.87
C ALA A 161 -15.50 2.15 1.63
N HIS A 162 -15.24 2.35 2.93
CA HIS A 162 -14.62 1.35 3.78
C HIS A 162 -15.49 1.12 5.02
N PRO A 163 -16.67 0.48 4.89
CA PRO A 163 -17.63 0.33 5.97
C PRO A 163 -17.14 -0.49 7.17
N GLU A 164 -16.32 -1.52 6.95
CA GLU A 164 -15.82 -2.42 8.00
C GLU A 164 -14.30 -2.40 8.00
N CYS A 165 -13.65 -2.19 9.15
CA CYS A 165 -12.20 -2.06 9.26
C CYS A 165 -11.67 -2.59 10.60
N LEU A 166 -10.55 -3.33 10.56
CA LEU A 166 -9.86 -3.85 11.74
C LEU A 166 -9.45 -2.75 12.74
N HIS A 167 -9.18 -1.52 12.26
CA HIS A 167 -8.85 -0.38 13.13
C HIS A 167 -10.06 0.19 13.89
N ARG A 168 -11.26 -0.27 13.57
CA ARG A 168 -12.53 0.14 14.22
C ARG A 168 -13.21 -1.03 14.93
N ASP A 169 -12.43 -2.03 15.33
CA ASP A 169 -12.88 -3.24 16.02
C ASP A 169 -13.80 -4.17 15.20
N ASP A 170 -13.86 -4.01 13.87
CA ASP A 170 -14.55 -4.96 12.99
C ASP A 170 -13.72 -6.23 12.77
N GLN A 171 -14.34 -7.32 12.30
CA GLN A 171 -13.64 -8.61 12.11
C GLN A 171 -12.80 -8.70 10.83
N HIS A 172 -13.08 -7.87 9.84
CA HIS A 172 -12.37 -7.82 8.58
C HIS A 172 -12.46 -6.43 7.94
N CYS A 173 -11.60 -6.15 6.97
CA CYS A 173 -11.70 -4.91 6.20
C CYS A 173 -12.53 -5.15 4.93
N LYS A 174 -13.60 -4.36 4.75
CA LYS A 174 -14.44 -4.37 3.55
C LYS A 174 -14.28 -3.05 2.81
N ILE A 175 -13.60 -3.06 1.67
CA ILE A 175 -13.42 -1.89 0.81
C ILE A 175 -14.36 -2.03 -0.39
N ILE A 176 -15.16 -1.02 -0.68
CA ILE A 176 -16.09 -0.98 -1.81
C ILE A 176 -15.60 0.06 -2.80
N VAL A 177 -15.38 -0.37 -4.05
CA VAL A 177 -14.95 0.47 -5.16
C VAL A 177 -16.12 0.63 -6.13
N SER A 178 -16.68 1.83 -6.22
CA SER A 178 -17.68 2.17 -7.24
C SER A 178 -16.97 2.86 -8.39
N PHE A 179 -17.28 2.49 -9.63
CA PHE A 179 -16.67 3.03 -10.84
C PHE A 179 -17.64 4.02 -11.48
N ASP A 180 -17.16 5.20 -11.86
CA ASP A 180 -17.97 6.22 -12.56
C ASP A 180 -18.05 5.98 -14.08
#